data_AF-A0A1H0DV20-F1
#
_entry.id   AF-A0A1H0DV20-F1
#
_cell.length_a   1.000
_cell.length_b   1.000
_cell.length_c   1.000
_cell.angle_alpha   90.00
_cell.angle_beta   90.00
_cell.angle_gamma   90.00
#
_symmetry.space_group_name_H-M   'P 1'
#
loop_
_entity.id
_entity.type
_entity.pdbx_description
1 polymer ?
#
loop_
_entity_poly.entity_id
_entity_poly.type
_entity_poly.pdbx_seq_one_letter_code
_entity_poly.pdbx_strand_id
1 'polypeptide(L)'
;MDFHTLSKNYEKEYLENVMELLKIPSVYEEDPVYPYGKPIHDALEKMLSIGEEDGFITKNVDGHGGHIEFGDGDEIIGVLGHLDVVPAGAGWTTPPLLNRP
;
A
#
# COMPACT_ATOMS: atom_id res chain seq x y z
N MET A 1 -0.42 24.03 -14.44
CA MET A 1 -1.20 23.17 -13.55
C MET A 1 -0.79 23.51 -12.13
N ASP A 2 -1.72 23.85 -11.25
CA ASP A 2 -1.43 24.08 -9.83
C ASP A 2 -1.70 22.78 -9.06
N PHE A 3 -0.64 22.06 -8.70
CA PHE A 3 -0.73 20.77 -8.03
C PHE A 3 -1.26 20.86 -6.60
N HIS A 4 -1.06 21.99 -5.91
CA HIS A 4 -1.59 22.17 -4.55
C HIS A 4 -3.13 22.32 -4.58
N THR A 5 -3.66 23.04 -5.57
CA THR A 5 -5.12 23.11 -5.74
C THR A 5 -5.67 21.77 -6.20
N LEU A 6 -4.98 21.07 -7.10
CA LEU A 6 -5.40 19.75 -7.57
C LEU A 6 -5.46 18.72 -6.44
N SER A 7 -4.43 18.65 -5.58
CA SER A 7 -4.37 17.64 -4.50
C SER A 7 -5.55 17.73 -3.54
N LYS A 8 -6.08 18.94 -3.31
CA LYS A 8 -7.27 19.14 -2.47
C LYS A 8 -8.52 18.50 -3.05
N ASN A 9 -8.64 18.40 -4.37
CA ASN A 9 -9.79 17.74 -5.01
C ASN A 9 -9.77 16.22 -4.78
N TYR A 10 -8.59 15.64 -4.58
CA TYR A 10 -8.39 14.21 -4.34
C TYR A 10 -8.25 13.85 -2.86
N GLU A 11 -8.32 14.83 -1.94
CA GLU A 11 -8.09 14.60 -0.51
C GLU A 11 -8.98 13.49 0.06
N LYS A 12 -10.26 13.50 -0.31
CA LYS A 12 -11.22 12.49 0.16
C LYS A 12 -10.82 11.08 -0.28
N GLU A 13 -10.56 10.90 -1.56
CA GLU A 13 -10.20 9.62 -2.16
C GLU A 13 -8.86 9.11 -1.63
N TYR A 14 -7.87 9.99 -1.51
CA TYR A 14 -6.60 9.70 -0.87
C TYR A 14 -6.78 9.19 0.56
N LEU A 15 -7.60 9.88 1.38
CA LEU A 15 -7.87 9.45 2.75
C LEU A 15 -8.61 8.11 2.79
N GLU A 16 -9.56 7.87 1.90
CA GLU A 16 -10.27 6.58 1.80
C GLU A 16 -9.28 5.44 1.50
N ASN A 17 -8.42 5.60 0.48
CA ASN A 17 -7.42 4.59 0.11
C ASN A 17 -6.37 4.35 1.21
N VAL A 18 -5.86 5.40 1.84
CA VAL A 18 -4.93 5.28 2.96
C VAL A 18 -5.59 4.56 4.14
N MET A 19 -6.85 4.85 4.44
CA MET A 19 -7.56 4.19 5.54
C MET A 19 -7.84 2.71 5.25
N GLU A 20 -8.09 2.34 4.00
CA GLU A 20 -8.17 0.92 3.60
C GLU A 20 -6.85 0.19 3.80
N LEU A 21 -5.72 0.81 3.41
CA LEU A 21 -4.40 0.23 3.66
C LEU A 21 -4.09 0.11 5.16
N LEU A 22 -4.38 1.14 5.96
CA LEU A 22 -4.14 1.14 7.41
C LEU A 22 -4.99 0.13 8.18
N LYS A 23 -6.10 -0.36 7.61
CA LYS A 23 -6.89 -1.44 8.21
C LYS A 23 -6.19 -2.80 8.09
N ILE A 24 -5.22 -2.94 7.19
CA ILE A 24 -4.48 -4.18 6.96
C ILE A 24 -3.31 -4.22 7.96
N PRO A 25 -3.28 -5.18 8.88
CA PRO A 25 -2.19 -5.31 9.85
C PRO A 25 -1.00 -6.00 9.19
N SER A 26 -0.32 -5.34 8.25
CA SER A 26 0.78 -5.85 7.42
C SER A 26 2.07 -6.10 8.20
N VAL A 27 1.96 -6.86 9.28
CA VAL A 27 3.06 -7.34 10.11
C VAL A 27 3.56 -8.64 9.50
N TYR A 28 4.87 -8.85 9.56
CA TYR A 28 5.49 -10.09 9.14
C TYR A 28 4.92 -11.30 9.89
N GLU A 29 4.54 -12.33 9.14
CA GLU A 29 4.12 -13.63 9.65
C GLU A 29 4.79 -14.74 8.82
N GLU A 30 5.22 -15.82 9.47
CA GLU A 30 5.67 -17.00 8.73
C GLU A 30 4.48 -17.66 8.03
N ASP A 31 4.60 -17.89 6.73
CA ASP A 31 3.55 -18.49 5.91
C ASP A 31 4.17 -19.38 4.82
N PRO A 32 3.60 -20.57 4.54
CA PRO A 32 4.13 -21.49 3.53
C PRO A 32 3.88 -21.04 2.08
N VAL A 33 2.96 -20.11 1.86
CA VAL A 33 2.55 -19.62 0.53
C VAL A 33 3.05 -18.20 0.30
N TYR A 34 2.91 -17.32 1.29
CA TYR A 34 3.25 -15.90 1.19
C TYR A 34 4.63 -15.62 1.78
N PRO A 35 5.60 -15.10 1.00
CA PRO A 35 7.00 -14.97 1.45
C PRO A 35 7.20 -14.20 2.76
N TYR A 36 6.29 -13.26 3.07
CA TYR A 36 6.35 -12.40 4.27
C TYR A 36 5.06 -12.48 5.11
N GLY A 37 4.21 -13.47 4.84
CA GLY A 37 2.93 -13.62 5.51
C GLY A 37 1.78 -13.02 4.70
N LYS A 38 0.59 -13.63 4.89
CA LYS A 38 -0.64 -13.20 4.24
C LYS A 38 -0.96 -11.70 4.46
N PRO A 39 -0.77 -11.10 5.65
CA PRO A 39 -1.12 -9.69 5.85
C PRO A 39 -0.30 -8.71 4.99
N ILE A 40 0.99 -8.98 4.78
CA ILE A 40 1.84 -8.17 3.88
C ILE A 40 1.41 -8.37 2.43
N HIS A 41 1.10 -9.61 2.04
CA HIS A 41 0.57 -9.90 0.70
C HIS A 41 -0.76 -9.17 0.45
N ASP A 42 -1.70 -9.17 1.41
CA ASP A 42 -2.98 -8.46 1.28
C ASP A 42 -2.77 -6.94 1.10
N ALA A 43 -1.80 -6.35 1.80
CA ALA A 43 -1.45 -4.94 1.62
C ALA A 43 -0.83 -4.67 0.24
N LEU A 44 0.04 -5.55 -0.24
CA LEU A 44 0.61 -5.48 -1.59
C LEU A 44 -0.47 -5.53 -2.66
N GLU A 45 -1.38 -6.52 -2.58
CA GLU A 45 -2.50 -6.65 -3.52
C GLU A 45 -3.42 -5.42 -3.48
N LYS A 46 -3.72 -4.89 -2.28
CA LYS A 46 -4.53 -3.66 -2.17
C LYS A 46 -3.86 -2.46 -2.83
N MET A 47 -2.55 -2.28 -2.65
CA MET A 47 -1.81 -1.18 -3.27
C MET A 47 -1.78 -1.30 -4.80
N LEU A 48 -1.58 -2.52 -5.31
CA LEU A 48 -1.62 -2.79 -6.75
C LEU A 48 -3.03 -2.59 -7.33
N SER A 49 -4.09 -2.93 -6.59
CA SER A 49 -5.47 -2.69 -7.04
C SER A 49 -5.76 -1.19 -7.17
N ILE A 50 -5.30 -0.37 -6.22
CA ILE A 50 -5.44 1.10 -6.31
C ILE A 50 -4.75 1.61 -7.58
N GLY A 51 -3.53 1.14 -7.86
CA GLY A 51 -2.82 1.50 -9.09
C GLY A 51 -3.57 1.09 -10.35
N GLU A 52 -4.14 -0.12 -10.39
CA GLU A 52 -4.92 -0.60 -11.53
C GLU A 52 -6.23 0.19 -11.72
N GLU A 53 -6.93 0.52 -10.62
CA GLU A 53 -8.14 1.34 -10.60
C GLU A 53 -7.89 2.75 -11.15
N ASP A 54 -6.71 3.32 -10.85
CA ASP A 54 -6.26 4.61 -11.38
C ASP A 54 -5.75 4.54 -12.84
N GLY A 55 -5.71 3.34 -13.44
CA GLY A 55 -5.31 3.12 -14.82
C GLY A 55 -3.80 2.96 -15.04
N PHE A 56 -3.02 2.69 -13.99
CA PHE A 56 -1.60 2.36 -14.11
C PHE A 56 -1.39 0.89 -14.52
N ILE A 57 -0.20 0.59 -15.05
CA ILE A 57 0.22 -0.80 -15.25
C ILE A 57 0.78 -1.30 -13.92
N THR A 58 0.24 -2.41 -13.42
CA THR A 58 0.68 -3.00 -12.16
C THR A 58 1.24 -4.39 -12.36
N LYS A 59 2.20 -4.77 -11.50
CA LYS A 59 2.81 -6.10 -11.53
C LYS A 59 3.15 -6.55 -10.12
N ASN A 60 2.65 -7.71 -9.74
CA ASN A 60 3.15 -8.44 -8.57
C ASN A 60 4.36 -9.32 -8.99
N VAL A 61 5.42 -9.28 -8.19
CA VAL A 61 6.63 -10.10 -8.37
C VAL A 61 6.63 -11.23 -7.33
N ASP A 62 5.86 -12.28 -7.61
CA ASP A 62 5.77 -13.51 -6.81
C ASP A 62 5.51 -13.28 -5.30
N GLY A 63 4.77 -12.22 -4.95
CA GLY A 63 4.47 -11.83 -3.59
C GLY A 63 5.62 -11.13 -2.84
N HIS A 64 6.78 -10.94 -3.46
CA HIS A 64 7.93 -10.28 -2.84
C HIS A 64 7.89 -8.75 -2.95
N GLY A 65 7.17 -8.21 -3.93
CA GLY A 65 7.10 -6.78 -4.20
C GLY A 65 6.22 -6.47 -5.39
N GLY A 66 5.98 -5.19 -5.63
CA GLY A 66 5.09 -4.72 -6.68
C GLY A 66 5.65 -3.54 -7.46
N HIS A 67 5.24 -3.44 -8.72
CA HIS A 67 5.47 -2.28 -9.56
C HIS A 67 4.13 -1.62 -9.90
N ILE A 68 4.11 -0.29 -9.88
CA ILE A 68 3.06 0.55 -10.43
C ILE A 68 3.77 1.51 -11.39
N GLU A 69 3.46 1.40 -12.68
CA GLU A 69 4.22 2.02 -13.76
C GLU A 69 3.37 3.04 -14.52
N PHE A 70 4.02 4.16 -14.87
CA PHE A 70 3.44 5.24 -15.66
C PHE A 70 4.47 5.83 -16.63
N GLY A 71 4.05 6.02 -17.88
CA GLY A 71 4.87 6.60 -18.94
C GLY A 71 5.69 5.58 -19.73
N ASP A 72 6.50 6.09 -20.64
CA ASP A 72 7.37 5.34 -21.54
C ASP A 72 8.69 6.11 -21.77
N GLY A 73 9.78 5.40 -22.06
CA GLY A 73 11.08 6.01 -22.32
C GLY A 73 12.26 5.06 -22.08
N ASP A 74 13.46 5.53 -22.42
CA ASP A 74 14.71 4.75 -22.26
C ASP A 74 15.25 4.79 -20.82
N GLU A 75 14.81 5.76 -20.01
CA GLU A 75 15.23 5.96 -18.62
C GLU A 75 14.06 5.81 -17.65
N ILE A 76 14.36 5.37 -16.42
CA ILE A 76 13.36 5.13 -15.37
C ILE A 76 13.68 5.98 -14.15
N ILE A 77 12.66 6.66 -13.61
CA ILE A 77 12.70 7.23 -12.27
C ILE A 77 11.97 6.27 -11.33
N GLY A 78 12.70 5.69 -10.37
CA GLY A 78 12.14 4.79 -9.36
C GLY A 78 11.78 5.52 -8.07
N VAL A 79 10.57 5.26 -7.56
CA VAL A 79 10.15 5.64 -6.20
C VAL A 79 9.94 4.36 -5.41
N LEU A 80 10.76 4.13 -4.38
CA LEU A 80 10.68 2.94 -3.55
C LEU A 80 9.97 3.25 -2.23
N GLY A 81 8.96 2.46 -1.90
CA GLY A 81 8.24 2.48 -0.64
C GLY A 81 8.11 1.07 -0.06
N HIS A 82 7.59 0.98 1.16
CA HIS A 82 7.31 -0.29 1.82
C HIS A 82 5.90 -0.28 2.41
N LEU A 83 5.28 -1.46 2.52
CA LEU A 83 3.91 -1.64 2.98
C LEU A 83 3.84 -2.41 4.31
N ASP A 84 4.94 -3.03 4.72
CA ASP A 84 5.04 -3.73 5.99
C ASP A 84 5.17 -2.76 7.16
N VAL A 85 4.66 -3.19 8.31
CA VAL A 85 4.75 -2.46 9.57
C VAL A 85 5.30 -3.38 10.67
N VAL A 86 5.85 -2.76 11.71
CA VAL A 86 6.28 -3.50 12.90
C VAL A 86 5.09 -3.88 13.78
N PRO A 87 5.18 -4.96 14.57
CA PRO A 87 4.16 -5.30 15.55
C PRO A 87 3.87 -4.12 16.49
N ALA A 88 2.59 -3.85 16.75
CA ALA A 88 2.21 -2.80 17.67
C ALA A 88 2.66 -3.14 19.11
N GLY A 89 3.46 -2.26 19.70
CA GLY A 89 3.87 -2.35 21.10
C GLY A 89 2.78 -1.91 22.09
N ALA A 90 3.17 -1.75 23.36
CA ALA A 90 2.29 -1.21 24.40
C ALA A 90 2.27 0.33 24.39
N GLY A 91 1.29 0.93 25.09
CA GLY A 91 1.26 2.38 25.36
C GLY A 91 0.43 3.23 24.38
N TRP A 92 -0.32 2.59 23.49
CA TRP A 92 -1.24 3.28 22.59
C TRP A 92 -2.47 3.84 23.34
N THR A 93 -2.82 5.09 23.08
CA THR A 93 -4.05 5.72 23.61
C THR A 93 -5.28 5.45 22.74
N THR A 94 -5.07 5.06 21.49
CA THR A 94 -6.09 4.59 20.54
C THR A 94 -5.63 3.29 19.90
N PRO A 95 -6.52 2.39 19.47
CA PRO A 95 -6.11 1.19 18.76
C PRO A 95 -5.18 1.53 17.59
N PRO A 96 -3.99 0.90 17.49
CA PRO A 96 -3.03 1.17 16.42
C PRO A 96 -3.54 0.73 15.04
N LEU A 97 -4.48 -0.21 15.03
CA LEU A 97 -5.13 -0.73 13.84
C LEU A 97 -6.64 -0.60 14.05
N LEU A 98 -7.36 -0.15 13.02
CA LEU A 98 -8.77 0.20 13.10
C LEU A 98 -9.72 -0.98 13.35
N ASN A 99 -9.23 -2.22 13.43
CA ASN A 99 -10.03 -3.39 13.73
C ASN A 99 -9.23 -4.46 14.49
N ARG A 100 -9.67 -4.77 15.71
CA ARG A 100 -9.76 -6.16 16.19
C ARG A 100 -11.12 -6.30 16.91
N PRO A 101 -11.75 -7.48 16.88
CA PRO A 101 -12.99 -7.72 17.61
C PRO A 101 -12.86 -7.39 19.10
#